data_AF-A0A7S2INJ3-F1
#
_entry.id   AF-A0A7S2INJ3-F1
#
_cell.length_a   1.000
_cell.length_b   1.000
_cell.length_c   1.000
_cell.angle_alpha   90.00
_cell.angle_beta   90.00
_cell.angle_gamma   90.00
#
_symmetry.space_group_name_H-M   'P 1'
#
loop_
_entity.id
_entity.type
_entity.pdbx_description
1 polymer ?
#
loop_
_entity_poly.entity_id
_entity_poly.type
_entity_poly.pdbx_seq_one_letter_code
_entity_poly.pdbx_strand_id
1 'polypeptide(L)'
;DTTVHPQVYTAIGALKIEILDHDIVPTATTAVEPAKAANFATLRAQLEAVVPGAGSYYNEGDYLTQAFQTDFWGSSYPELAAAKGRYDPHNVFTCHQCVGSE
;
A
#
# COMPACT_ATOMS: atom_id res chain seq x y z
N ASP A 1 -2.43 18.29 14.23
CA ASP A 1 -2.75 17.65 12.94
C ASP A 1 -2.04 16.31 12.83
N THR A 2 -2.59 15.38 12.06
CA THR A 2 -2.07 14.02 11.88
C THR A 2 -1.77 13.77 10.42
N THR A 3 -0.86 12.85 10.15
CA THR A 3 -0.36 12.50 8.81
C THR A 3 -1.09 11.29 8.20
N VAL A 4 -2.25 10.92 8.73
CA VAL A 4 -3.08 9.86 8.13
C VAL A 4 -3.62 10.31 6.78
N HIS A 5 -3.87 9.35 5.89
CA HIS A 5 -4.52 9.62 4.61
C HIS A 5 -5.82 10.41 4.83
N PRO A 6 -6.07 11.54 4.13
CA PRO A 6 -7.23 12.39 4.38
C PRO A 6 -8.59 11.69 4.29
N GLN A 7 -8.68 10.63 3.47
CA GLN A 7 -9.92 9.86 3.34
C GLN A 7 -10.31 9.08 4.58
N VAL A 8 -9.44 8.92 5.58
CA VAL A 8 -9.84 8.38 6.89
C VAL A 8 -11.01 9.19 7.50
N TYR A 9 -11.14 10.47 7.15
CA TYR A 9 -12.20 11.35 7.65
C TYR A 9 -13.49 11.34 6.84
N THR A 10 -13.43 10.93 5.57
CA THR A 10 -14.55 11.07 4.63
C THR A 10 -15.06 9.73 4.10
N ALA A 11 -14.26 8.67 4.21
CA ALA A 11 -14.66 7.33 3.82
C ALA A 11 -15.78 6.82 4.74
N ILE A 12 -16.74 6.12 4.14
CA ILE A 12 -17.81 5.42 4.88
C ILE A 12 -17.33 4.12 5.52
N GLY A 13 -16.16 3.60 5.11
CA GLY A 13 -15.57 2.36 5.60
C GLY A 13 -14.38 1.91 4.74
N ALA A 14 -13.82 0.75 5.07
CA ALA A 14 -12.76 0.08 4.32
C ALA A 14 -13.26 -1.26 3.76
N LEU A 15 -12.83 -1.60 2.55
CA LEU A 15 -13.09 -2.90 1.91
C LEU A 15 -11.78 -3.68 1.83
N LYS A 16 -11.77 -4.88 2.40
CA LYS A 16 -10.64 -5.81 2.33
C LYS A 16 -11.04 -7.04 1.53
N ILE A 17 -10.27 -7.36 0.50
CA ILE A 17 -10.46 -8.56 -0.33
C ILE A 17 -9.15 -9.32 -0.38
N GLU A 18 -9.20 -10.61 -0.09
CA GLU A 18 -8.03 -11.48 0.04
C GLU A 18 -8.18 -12.70 -0.88
N ILE A 19 -7.06 -13.16 -1.45
CA ILE A 19 -6.97 -14.46 -2.11
C ILE A 19 -6.26 -15.39 -1.13
N LEU A 20 -7.00 -16.31 -0.52
CA LEU A 20 -6.46 -17.25 0.46
C LEU A 20 -5.71 -18.39 -0.23
N ASP A 21 -4.60 -18.81 0.40
CA ASP A 21 -3.85 -20.01 0.02
C ASP A 21 -3.74 -20.93 1.23
N HIS A 22 -4.46 -22.06 1.19
CA HIS A 22 -4.59 -22.96 2.33
C HIS A 22 -3.55 -24.09 2.34
N ASP A 23 -2.87 -24.33 1.22
CA ASP A 23 -1.98 -25.48 1.03
C ASP A 23 -0.50 -25.11 1.08
N ILE A 24 -0.16 -23.95 1.68
CA ILE A 24 1.21 -23.45 1.82
C ILE A 24 1.58 -23.16 3.27
N VAL A 25 2.84 -23.47 3.61
CA VAL A 25 3.50 -22.92 4.80
C VAL A 25 4.58 -21.97 4.29
N PRO A 26 4.36 -20.64 4.37
CA PRO A 26 5.29 -19.68 3.80
C PRO A 26 6.64 -19.67 4.53
N THR A 27 7.71 -19.49 3.76
CA THR A 27 9.10 -19.33 4.19
C THR A 27 9.71 -18.12 3.50
N ALA A 28 10.92 -17.72 3.91
CA ALA A 28 11.65 -16.64 3.23
C ALA A 28 11.96 -16.93 1.75
N THR A 29 11.85 -18.19 1.30
CA THR A 29 12.08 -18.60 -0.09
C THR A 29 10.82 -19.02 -0.82
N THR A 30 9.64 -18.87 -0.22
CA THR A 30 8.37 -19.19 -0.89
C THR A 30 8.17 -18.20 -2.02
N ALA A 31 8.12 -18.72 -3.25
CA ALA A 31 7.92 -17.90 -4.43
C ALA A 31 6.51 -17.30 -4.46
N VAL A 32 6.40 -16.08 -4.99
CA VAL A 32 5.11 -15.48 -5.32
C VAL A 32 4.53 -16.25 -6.51
N GLU A 33 3.30 -16.75 -6.37
CA GLU A 33 2.62 -17.45 -7.46
C GLU A 33 2.15 -16.43 -8.52
N PRO A 34 2.62 -16.54 -9.79
CA PRO A 34 2.37 -15.51 -10.79
C PRO A 34 0.89 -15.33 -11.17
N ALA A 35 0.10 -16.39 -11.23
CA ALA A 35 -1.32 -16.31 -11.58
C ALA A 35 -2.15 -15.60 -10.50
N LYS A 36 -1.85 -15.81 -9.21
CA LYS A 36 -2.46 -15.14 -8.07
C LYS A 36 -2.07 -13.67 -8.06
N ALA A 37 -0.80 -13.34 -8.34
CA ALA A 37 -0.37 -11.96 -8.50
C ALA A 37 -1.11 -11.25 -9.65
N ALA A 38 -1.26 -11.91 -10.81
CA ALA A 38 -2.02 -11.37 -11.94
C ALA A 38 -3.52 -11.21 -11.65
N ASN A 39 -4.13 -12.17 -10.94
CA ASN A 39 -5.52 -12.08 -10.50
C ASN A 39 -5.71 -10.92 -9.52
N PHE A 40 -4.77 -10.71 -8.59
CA PHE A 40 -4.81 -9.60 -7.64
C PHE A 40 -4.67 -8.24 -8.34
N ALA A 41 -3.80 -8.14 -9.35
CA ALA A 41 -3.68 -6.94 -10.18
C ALA A 41 -4.98 -6.66 -10.98
N THR A 42 -5.63 -7.71 -11.49
CA THR A 42 -6.91 -7.58 -12.20
C THR A 42 -8.02 -7.11 -11.25
N LEU A 43 -8.12 -7.69 -10.05
CA LEU A 43 -9.07 -7.27 -9.02
C LEU A 43 -8.88 -5.81 -8.65
N ARG A 44 -7.63 -5.34 -8.51
CA ARG A 44 -7.33 -3.94 -8.22
C ARG A 44 -7.84 -2.99 -9.28
N ALA A 45 -7.56 -3.30 -10.55
CA ALA A 45 -8.04 -2.47 -11.66
C ALA A 45 -9.57 -2.37 -11.68
N GLN A 46 -10.27 -3.45 -11.31
CA GLN A 46 -11.73 -3.44 -11.18
C GLN A 46 -12.21 -2.61 -9.97
N LEU A 47 -11.53 -2.71 -8.82
CA LEU A 47 -11.85 -1.91 -7.64
C LEU A 47 -11.67 -0.41 -7.91
N GLU A 48 -10.56 -0.02 -8.54
CA GLU A 48 -10.31 1.38 -8.91
C GLU A 48 -11.40 1.92 -9.85
N ALA A 49 -11.93 1.07 -10.76
CA ALA A 49 -13.04 1.47 -11.63
C ALA A 49 -14.37 1.68 -10.89
N VAL A 50 -14.59 0.98 -9.77
CA VAL A 50 -15.83 1.06 -8.96
C VAL A 50 -15.75 2.18 -7.92
N VAL A 51 -14.59 2.38 -7.31
CA VAL A 51 -14.33 3.40 -6.28
C VAL A 51 -13.13 4.26 -6.65
N PRO A 52 -13.22 5.08 -7.71
CA PRO A 52 -12.09 5.81 -8.25
C PRO A 52 -11.49 6.77 -7.23
N GLY A 53 -10.16 6.75 -7.13
CA GLY A 53 -9.40 7.58 -6.22
C GLY A 53 -9.56 7.23 -4.75
N ALA A 54 -10.11 6.05 -4.41
CA ALA A 54 -10.08 5.55 -3.05
C ALA A 54 -8.64 5.29 -2.60
N GLY A 55 -8.31 5.70 -1.38
CA GLY A 55 -7.05 5.38 -0.73
C GLY A 55 -7.03 3.92 -0.29
N SER A 56 -5.85 3.47 0.12
CA SER A 56 -5.60 2.13 0.61
C SER A 56 -5.02 2.19 2.02
N TYR A 57 -5.45 1.27 2.87
CA TYR A 57 -4.94 1.20 4.23
C TYR A 57 -3.55 0.55 4.23
N TYR A 58 -2.51 1.34 4.51
CA TYR A 58 -1.10 0.92 4.44
C TYR A 58 -0.80 -0.47 5.03
N ASN A 59 -1.30 -0.76 6.24
CA ASN A 59 -0.98 -2.01 6.95
C ASN A 59 -1.62 -3.26 6.32
N GLU A 60 -2.62 -3.08 5.47
CA GLU A 60 -3.35 -4.15 4.77
C GLU A 60 -3.45 -3.88 3.27
N GLY A 61 -2.52 -3.06 2.77
CA GLY A 61 -2.56 -2.47 1.46
C GLY A 61 -2.09 -3.42 0.37
N ASP A 62 -2.15 -2.94 -0.87
CA ASP A 62 -1.62 -3.67 -1.99
C ASP A 62 -0.09 -3.75 -1.97
N TYR A 63 0.43 -4.96 -1.77
CA TYR A 63 1.86 -5.21 -1.91
C TYR A 63 2.43 -4.86 -3.30
N LEU A 64 1.63 -4.90 -4.37
CA LEU A 64 2.07 -4.66 -5.74
C LEU A 64 1.88 -3.21 -6.23
N THR A 65 1.36 -2.28 -5.40
CA THR A 65 1.00 -0.95 -5.90
C THR A 65 2.26 -0.14 -6.17
N GLN A 66 2.31 0.49 -7.34
CA GLN A 66 3.35 1.45 -7.69
C GLN A 66 2.97 2.86 -7.25
N ALA A 67 1.70 3.11 -6.94
CA ALA A 67 1.18 4.42 -6.53
C ALA A 67 1.12 4.57 -4.99
N PHE A 68 1.95 3.83 -4.26
CA PHE A 68 1.89 3.71 -2.80
C PHE A 68 1.93 5.06 -2.05
N GLN A 69 2.62 6.06 -2.60
CA GLN A 69 2.65 7.40 -2.01
C GLN A 69 1.25 8.00 -1.93
N THR A 70 0.50 7.93 -3.03
CA THR A 70 -0.85 8.46 -3.13
C THR A 70 -1.82 7.54 -2.42
N ASP A 71 -1.76 6.22 -2.67
CA ASP A 71 -2.72 5.26 -2.15
C ASP A 71 -2.69 5.23 -0.62
N PHE A 72 -1.50 5.23 -0.01
CA PHE A 72 -1.37 5.07 1.45
C PHE A 72 -1.35 6.39 2.22
N TRP A 73 -0.85 7.47 1.62
CA TRP A 73 -0.60 8.73 2.34
C TRP A 73 -1.28 9.94 1.70
N GLY A 74 -1.60 9.90 0.41
CA GLY A 74 -2.28 10.97 -0.31
C GLY A 74 -1.54 12.30 -0.17
N SER A 75 -2.28 13.38 0.13
CA SER A 75 -1.68 14.71 0.30
C SER A 75 -0.75 14.85 1.50
N SER A 76 -0.68 13.85 2.39
CA SER A 76 0.23 13.84 3.54
C SER A 76 1.64 13.36 3.18
N TYR A 77 1.84 12.75 2.01
CA TYR A 77 3.14 12.21 1.60
C TYR A 77 4.30 13.24 1.64
N PRO A 78 4.14 14.49 1.13
CA PRO A 78 5.24 15.45 1.12
C PRO A 78 5.78 15.80 2.51
N GLU A 79 4.89 15.91 3.51
CA GLU A 79 5.29 16.19 4.90
C GLU A 79 6.05 15.00 5.50
N LEU A 80 5.55 13.78 5.26
CA LEU A 80 6.22 12.55 5.69
C LEU A 80 7.59 12.39 5.03
N ALA A 81 7.71 12.65 3.73
CA ALA A 81 8.97 12.60 3.00
C ALA A 81 9.99 13.63 3.53
N ALA A 82 9.52 14.84 3.87
CA ALA A 82 10.36 15.85 4.52
C ALA A 82 10.86 15.39 5.90
N ALA A 83 10.01 14.76 6.71
CA ALA A 83 10.40 14.19 7.98
C ALA A 83 11.42 13.05 7.80
N LYS A 84 11.18 12.14 6.84
CA LYS A 84 12.11 11.06 6.48
C LYS A 84 13.48 11.62 6.10
N GLY A 85 13.55 12.62 5.22
CA GLY A 85 14.80 13.26 4.82
C GLY A 85 15.52 13.97 5.98
N ARG A 86 14.78 14.51 6.94
CA ARG A 86 15.35 15.16 8.14
C ARG A 86 15.95 14.15 9.13
N TYR A 87 15.26 13.04 9.38
CA TYR A 87 15.61 12.11 10.45
C TYR A 87 16.39 10.88 9.98
N ASP A 88 16.25 10.50 8.70
CA ASP A 88 16.98 9.39 8.09
C ASP A 88 17.47 9.77 6.67
N PRO A 89 18.40 10.74 6.56
CA PRO A 89 18.91 11.23 5.27
C PRO A 89 19.70 10.18 4.47
N HIS A 90 20.09 9.08 5.11
CA HIS A 90 20.83 7.99 4.47
C HIS A 90 19.94 6.77 4.16
N ASN A 91 18.64 6.88 4.41
CA ASN A 91 17.64 5.84 4.19
C ASN A 91 18.00 4.49 4.83
N VAL A 92 18.58 4.53 6.04
CA VAL A 92 18.97 3.33 6.79
C VAL A 92 17.74 2.50 7.17
N PHE A 93 16.63 3.16 7.49
CA PHE A 93 15.36 2.54 7.83
C PHE A 93 14.42 2.51 6.62
N THR A 94 14.69 1.60 5.69
CA THR A 94 13.86 1.41 4.49
C THR A 94 13.10 0.09 4.53
N CYS A 95 12.00 0.04 3.78
CA CYS A 95 11.14 -1.11 3.60
C CYS A 95 10.33 -0.95 2.31
N HIS A 96 9.73 -2.04 1.84
CA HIS A 96 8.87 -2.01 0.67
C HIS A 96 7.72 -1.00 0.86
N GLN A 97 7.59 -0.05 -0.07
CA GLN A 97 6.56 1.00 -0.07
C GLN A 97 6.53 1.89 1.17
N CYS A 98 7.65 1.99 1.88
CA CYS A 98 7.81 2.94 2.98
C CYS A 98 8.05 4.34 2.43
N VAL A 99 7.76 5.37 3.24
CA VAL A 99 8.07 6.76 2.87
C VAL A 99 9.56 6.89 2.56
N GLY A 100 9.89 7.34 1.34
CA GLY A 100 11.26 7.44 0.86
C GLY A 100 11.89 6.12 0.39
N SER A 101 11.09 5.11 0.02
CA SER A 101 11.58 3.85 -0.55
C SER A 101 11.73 3.86 -2.07
N GLU A 102 11.25 4.91 -2.74
CA GLU A 102 11.49 5.21 -4.16
C GLU A 102 12.96 5.55 -4.46
#